data_AF-S7NKZ1-F1
#
_entry.id   AF-S7NKZ1-F1
#
_cell.length_a   1.000
_cell.length_b   1.000
_cell.length_c   1.000
_cell.angle_alpha   90.00
_cell.angle_beta   90.00
_cell.angle_gamma   90.00
#
_symmetry.space_group_name_H-M   'P 1'
#
loop_
_entity.id
_entity.type
_entity.pdbx_description
1 polymer ?
#
loop_
_entity_poly.entity_id
_entity_poly.type
_entity_poly.pdbx_seq_one_letter_code
_entity_poly.pdbx_strand_id
1 'polypeptide(L)'
;MALYFCSGMLRDQEQFRHYALNVPLYTHFTSPIRRFADVMVHRLLAATLGYRELPDVEPSVLQKQADHCNDRRMASKRVHELSTSLFFAILVKESGPLESEAMVLGVLNQAFDVLVLRYGVHKRIYCNALPLRSHHFRRVGKKPVLTLVWDPEDTESEPVQQVITIFSLVEVVLRAEAAALKYSAILKRPGTEDLLGLQDKEESDSDHDHEQED
;
A
#
# COMPACT_ATOMS: atom_id res chain seq x y z
N MET A 1 -0.94 -16.99 5.78
CA MET A 1 -1.43 -16.18 6.91
C MET A 1 -1.18 -16.94 8.20
N ALA A 2 -0.72 -16.29 9.27
CA ALA A 2 -0.54 -16.96 10.57
C ALA A 2 -1.90 -17.29 11.21
N LEU A 3 -2.05 -18.43 11.85
CA LEU A 3 -3.31 -18.93 12.43
C LEU A 3 -3.12 -19.26 13.91
N TYR A 4 -4.13 -18.96 14.73
CA TYR A 4 -4.30 -19.60 16.02
C TYR A 4 -4.85 -21.01 15.83
N PHE A 5 -4.40 -21.96 16.64
CA PHE A 5 -4.90 -23.33 16.65
C PHE A 5 -4.73 -23.95 18.04
N CYS A 6 -5.51 -24.99 18.32
CA CYS A 6 -5.36 -25.82 19.51
C CYS A 6 -4.32 -26.92 19.21
N SER A 7 -3.32 -27.06 20.08
CA SER A 7 -2.28 -28.09 19.94
C SER A 7 -2.85 -29.52 19.92
N GLY A 8 -3.96 -29.78 20.61
CA GLY A 8 -4.63 -31.08 20.62
C GLY A 8 -5.35 -31.45 19.32
N MET A 9 -5.54 -30.50 18.40
CA MET A 9 -6.20 -30.74 17.11
C MET A 9 -5.22 -30.98 15.96
N LEU A 10 -3.95 -30.63 16.13
CA LEU A 10 -2.92 -30.76 15.09
C LEU A 10 -1.88 -31.79 15.53
N ARG A 11 -1.82 -32.92 14.81
CA ARG A 11 -0.98 -34.07 15.21
C ARG A 11 0.51 -33.87 14.89
N ASP A 12 0.80 -33.19 13.79
CA ASP A 12 2.16 -32.97 13.31
C ASP A 12 2.73 -31.69 13.92
N GLN A 13 3.73 -31.85 14.79
CA GLN A 13 4.37 -30.73 15.49
C GLN A 13 5.26 -29.88 14.58
N GLU A 14 5.74 -30.40 13.44
CA GLU A 14 6.48 -29.58 12.47
C GLU A 14 5.62 -28.46 11.89
N GLN A 15 4.30 -28.61 11.93
CA GLN A 15 3.36 -27.58 11.48
C GLN A 15 3.13 -26.47 12.51
N PHE A 16 3.67 -26.58 13.74
CA PHE A 16 3.53 -25.55 14.76
C PHE A 16 4.50 -24.38 14.53
N ARG A 17 5.49 -24.57 13.66
CA ARG A 17 6.55 -23.61 13.39
C ARG A 17 5.99 -22.30 12.83
N HIS A 18 6.49 -21.19 13.39
CA HIS A 18 6.15 -19.87 12.87
C HIS A 18 7.16 -19.45 11.79
N TYR A 19 6.81 -19.65 10.50
CA TYR A 19 7.69 -19.40 9.34
C TYR A 19 8.46 -18.08 9.42
N ALA A 20 7.75 -16.95 9.58
CA ALA A 20 8.37 -15.62 9.55
C ALA A 20 9.24 -15.29 10.78
N LEU A 21 9.07 -16.03 11.89
CA LEU A 21 9.85 -15.83 13.13
C LEU A 21 10.94 -16.89 13.29
N ASN A 22 10.95 -17.93 12.44
CA ASN A 22 11.84 -19.08 12.52
C ASN A 22 11.92 -19.71 13.94
N VAL A 23 10.79 -19.85 14.61
CA VAL A 23 10.69 -20.49 15.92
C VAL A 23 9.77 -21.72 15.87
N PRO A 24 10.04 -22.77 16.67
CA PRO A 24 9.25 -23.99 16.65
C PRO A 24 7.85 -23.81 17.28
N LEU A 25 7.72 -22.90 18.25
CA LEU A 25 6.47 -22.63 18.96
C LEU A 25 6.29 -21.13 19.13
N TYR A 26 5.04 -20.67 19.03
CA TYR A 26 4.69 -19.28 19.26
C TYR A 26 3.23 -19.15 19.71
N THR A 27 2.94 -18.18 20.57
CA THR A 27 1.57 -17.79 20.91
C THR A 27 1.53 -16.31 21.29
N HIS A 28 0.34 -15.70 21.30
CA HIS A 28 0.15 -14.34 21.79
C HIS A 28 -0.23 -14.32 23.26
N PHE A 29 0.39 -13.42 24.02
CA PHE A 29 0.19 -13.29 25.47
C PHE A 29 0.17 -11.82 25.97
N THR A 30 0.86 -10.91 25.27
CA THR A 30 1.21 -9.58 25.77
C THR A 30 0.10 -8.52 25.69
N SER A 31 -1.11 -8.84 25.21
CA SER A 31 -2.17 -7.84 24.99
C SER A 31 -3.59 -8.37 25.26
N PRO A 32 -3.89 -8.89 26.46
CA PRO A 32 -5.21 -9.45 26.80
C PRO A 32 -6.37 -8.45 26.71
N ILE A 33 -6.12 -7.14 26.88
CA ILE A 33 -7.16 -6.10 26.80
C ILE A 33 -7.75 -6.01 25.38
N ARG A 34 -6.95 -6.26 24.34
CA ARG A 34 -7.34 -6.04 22.93
C ARG A 34 -7.35 -7.31 22.08
N ARG A 35 -7.04 -8.48 22.67
CA ARG A 35 -7.00 -9.77 21.97
C ARG A 35 -7.48 -10.89 22.89
N PHE A 36 -8.56 -11.57 22.49
CA PHE A 36 -9.12 -12.68 23.27
C PHE A 36 -8.19 -13.91 23.32
N ALA A 37 -7.39 -14.14 22.26
CA ALA A 37 -6.38 -15.21 22.24
C ALA A 37 -5.42 -15.10 23.44
N ASP A 38 -4.94 -13.89 23.74
CA ASP A 38 -4.09 -13.62 24.90
C ASP A 38 -4.82 -13.93 26.21
N VAL A 39 -6.11 -13.58 26.36
CA VAL A 39 -6.91 -13.92 27.55
C VAL A 39 -6.94 -15.44 27.80
N MET A 40 -7.10 -16.24 26.74
CA MET A 40 -7.07 -17.69 26.85
C MET A 40 -5.70 -18.19 27.32
N VAL A 41 -4.61 -17.67 26.76
CA VAL A 41 -3.25 -18.03 27.18
C VAL A 41 -2.97 -17.59 28.62
N HIS A 42 -3.43 -16.41 29.04
CA HIS A 42 -3.34 -15.97 30.44
C HIS A 42 -4.04 -16.95 31.40
N ARG A 43 -5.23 -17.45 31.03
CA ARG A 43 -5.95 -18.45 31.82
C ARG A 43 -5.21 -19.79 31.87
N LEU A 44 -4.67 -20.24 30.75
CA LEU A 44 -3.88 -21.48 30.68
C LEU A 44 -2.60 -21.38 31.51
N LEU A 45 -1.86 -20.27 31.39
CA LEU A 45 -0.64 -20.04 32.16
C LEU A 45 -0.92 -19.95 33.67
N ALA A 46 -1.98 -19.24 34.07
CA ALA A 46 -2.38 -19.17 35.47
C ALA A 46 -2.70 -20.57 36.04
N ALA A 47 -3.32 -21.45 35.25
CA ALA A 47 -3.54 -22.83 35.66
C ALA A 47 -2.26 -23.65 35.75
N THR A 48 -1.34 -23.50 34.79
CA THR A 48 -0.01 -24.14 34.81
C THR A 48 0.81 -23.73 36.03
N LEU A 49 0.66 -22.49 36.51
CA LEU A 49 1.32 -21.97 37.70
C LEU A 49 0.57 -22.28 39.02
N GLY A 50 -0.58 -22.94 38.95
CA GLY A 50 -1.37 -23.30 40.14
C GLY A 50 -2.17 -22.16 40.76
N TYR A 51 -2.32 -21.01 40.09
CA TYR A 51 -3.16 -19.90 40.56
C TYR A 51 -4.66 -20.16 40.36
N ARG A 52 -5.00 -21.16 39.55
CA ARG A 52 -6.38 -21.62 39.29
C ARG A 52 -6.36 -23.06 38.79
N GLU A 53 -7.53 -23.67 38.71
CA GLU A 53 -7.69 -24.97 38.04
C GLU A 53 -7.58 -24.83 36.52
N LEU A 54 -7.10 -25.92 35.88
CA LEU A 54 -7.04 -26.04 34.42
C LEU A 54 -8.46 -25.93 33.85
N PRO A 55 -8.71 -25.10 32.82
CA PRO A 55 -10.01 -25.06 32.17
C PRO A 55 -10.36 -26.44 31.61
N ASP A 56 -11.49 -27.00 32.04
CA ASP A 56 -12.07 -28.22 31.48
C ASP A 56 -12.71 -27.91 30.12
N VAL A 57 -11.86 -27.85 29.08
CA VAL A 57 -12.25 -27.48 27.72
C VAL A 57 -11.70 -28.50 26.76
N GLU A 58 -12.61 -29.20 26.07
CA GLU A 58 -12.28 -30.13 25.00
C GLU A 58 -11.46 -29.46 23.89
N PRO A 59 -10.43 -30.13 23.33
CA PRO A 59 -9.60 -29.58 22.24
C PRO A 59 -10.41 -29.05 21.05
N SER A 60 -11.52 -29.72 20.73
CA SER A 60 -12.43 -29.31 19.65
C SER A 60 -13.14 -27.98 19.93
N VAL A 61 -13.48 -27.71 21.19
CA VAL A 61 -14.10 -26.44 21.61
C VAL A 61 -13.07 -25.33 21.59
N LEU A 62 -11.85 -25.61 22.07
CA LEU A 62 -10.75 -24.63 22.05
C LEU A 62 -10.34 -24.27 20.61
N GLN A 63 -10.38 -25.23 19.69
CA GLN A 63 -10.14 -24.97 18.27
C GLN A 63 -11.21 -24.06 17.66
N LYS A 64 -12.50 -24.28 17.96
CA LYS A 64 -13.58 -23.38 17.51
C LYS A 64 -13.36 -21.95 18.00
N GLN A 65 -12.87 -21.78 19.23
CA GLN A 65 -12.51 -20.45 19.75
C GLN A 65 -11.31 -19.84 19.00
N ALA A 66 -10.31 -20.65 18.67
CA ALA A 66 -9.17 -20.23 17.85
C ALA A 66 -9.60 -19.81 16.44
N ASP A 67 -10.47 -20.59 15.79
CA ASP A 67 -11.04 -20.29 14.48
C ASP A 67 -11.83 -18.98 14.50
N HIS A 68 -12.67 -18.78 15.53
CA HIS A 68 -13.38 -17.51 15.71
C HIS A 68 -12.41 -16.32 15.89
N CYS A 69 -11.32 -16.50 16.64
CA CYS A 69 -10.28 -15.48 16.78
C CYS A 69 -9.59 -15.18 15.43
N ASN A 70 -9.35 -16.19 14.60
CA ASN A 70 -8.79 -16.03 13.25
C ASN A 70 -9.74 -15.21 12.35
N ASP A 71 -11.03 -15.56 12.35
CA ASP A 71 -12.07 -14.86 11.58
C ASP A 71 -12.17 -13.39 12.00
N ARG A 72 -12.27 -13.13 13.31
CA ARG A 72 -12.37 -11.77 13.84
C ARG A 72 -11.10 -10.97 13.58
N ARG A 73 -9.92 -11.58 13.69
CA ARG A 73 -8.64 -10.93 13.34
C ARG A 73 -8.61 -10.52 11.88
N MET A 74 -9.08 -11.38 10.97
CA MET A 74 -9.10 -11.06 9.54
C MET A 74 -10.13 -10.00 9.18
N ALA A 75 -11.32 -10.08 9.76
CA ALA A 75 -12.32 -9.03 9.63
C ALA A 75 -11.80 -7.68 10.15
N SER A 76 -11.16 -7.67 11.32
CA SER A 76 -10.56 -6.47 11.92
C SER A 76 -9.46 -5.87 11.03
N LYS A 77 -8.55 -6.71 10.50
CA LYS A 77 -7.50 -6.25 9.57
C LYS A 77 -8.10 -5.61 8.32
N ARG A 78 -9.11 -6.25 7.71
CA ARG A 78 -9.78 -5.72 6.52
C ARG A 78 -10.47 -4.38 6.79
N VAL A 79 -11.18 -4.26 7.92
CA VAL A 79 -11.84 -2.99 8.31
C VAL A 79 -10.81 -1.90 8.53
N HIS A 80 -9.67 -2.22 9.17
CA HIS A 80 -8.59 -1.27 9.36
C HIS A 80 -8.01 -0.78 8.01
N GLU A 81 -7.70 -1.70 7.08
CA GLU A 81 -7.21 -1.36 5.74
C GLU A 81 -8.22 -0.50 4.93
N LEU A 82 -9.52 -0.84 5.02
CA LEU A 82 -10.58 -0.07 4.38
C LEU A 82 -10.74 1.32 5.00
N SER A 83 -10.59 1.43 6.32
CA SER A 83 -10.62 2.72 7.02
C SER A 83 -9.46 3.60 6.57
N THR A 84 -8.23 3.09 6.53
CA THR A 84 -7.08 3.81 5.99
C THR A 84 -7.32 4.25 4.54
N SER A 85 -7.86 3.34 3.71
CA SER A 85 -8.17 3.65 2.31
C SER A 85 -9.23 4.74 2.16
N LEU A 86 -10.26 4.74 3.02
CA LEU A 86 -11.30 5.76 3.06
C LEU A 86 -10.71 7.14 3.36
N PHE A 87 -9.93 7.25 4.46
CA PHE A 87 -9.32 8.52 4.84
C PHE A 87 -8.29 9.00 3.82
N PHE A 88 -7.56 8.08 3.19
CA PHE A 88 -6.62 8.44 2.12
C PHE A 88 -7.34 8.97 0.87
N ALA A 89 -8.47 8.38 0.48
CA ALA A 89 -9.26 8.91 -0.63
C ALA A 89 -9.81 10.32 -0.34
N ILE A 90 -10.19 10.61 0.91
CA ILE A 90 -10.57 11.95 1.35
C ILE A 90 -9.37 12.89 1.30
N LEU A 91 -8.19 12.47 1.77
CA LEU A 91 -6.96 13.26 1.71
C LEU A 91 -6.63 13.70 0.27
N VAL A 92 -6.65 12.77 -0.69
CA VAL A 92 -6.42 13.08 -2.11
C VAL A 92 -7.44 14.07 -2.67
N LYS A 93 -8.68 14.04 -2.16
CA LYS A 93 -9.73 14.96 -2.59
C LYS A 93 -9.56 16.36 -2.00
N GLU A 94 -9.29 16.47 -0.71
CA GLU A 94 -9.25 17.75 0.00
C GLU A 94 -7.91 18.47 -0.14
N SER A 95 -6.79 17.74 -0.29
CA SER A 95 -5.44 18.32 -0.43
C SER A 95 -5.04 18.59 -1.88
N GLY A 96 -5.89 18.25 -2.85
CA GLY A 96 -5.57 18.38 -4.27
C GLY A 96 -4.60 17.30 -4.79
N PRO A 97 -4.04 17.50 -6.00
CA PRO A 97 -3.15 16.52 -6.63
C PRO A 97 -1.91 16.21 -5.78
N LEU A 98 -1.66 14.94 -5.51
CA LEU A 98 -0.52 14.50 -4.70
C LEU A 98 0.55 13.85 -5.55
N GLU A 99 1.76 14.41 -5.55
CA GLU A 99 2.89 13.90 -6.30
C GLU A 99 3.74 12.93 -5.49
N SER A 100 4.20 11.86 -6.14
CA SER A 100 5.09 10.87 -5.54
C SER A 100 5.81 10.07 -6.61
N GLU A 101 7.02 9.63 -6.27
CA GLU A 101 7.65 8.51 -6.97
C GLU A 101 6.80 7.24 -6.81
N ALA A 102 6.84 6.39 -7.84
CA ALA A 102 6.20 5.10 -7.86
C ALA A 102 7.06 4.08 -8.58
N MET A 103 6.96 2.82 -8.14
CA MET A 103 7.67 1.70 -8.75
C MET A 103 6.70 0.83 -9.53
N VAL A 104 7.03 0.53 -10.78
CA VAL A 104 6.23 -0.34 -11.63
C VAL A 104 6.32 -1.78 -11.12
N LEU A 105 5.18 -2.39 -10.78
CA LEU A 105 5.07 -3.76 -10.30
C LEU A 105 4.69 -4.74 -11.42
N GLY A 106 3.91 -4.29 -12.39
CA GLY A 106 3.40 -5.13 -13.47
C GLY A 106 3.12 -4.32 -14.73
N VAL A 107 3.31 -4.95 -15.89
CA VAL A 107 3.12 -4.30 -17.20
C VAL A 107 2.18 -5.14 -18.05
N LEU A 108 1.12 -4.50 -18.53
CA LEU A 108 0.13 -5.05 -19.44
C LEU A 108 0.28 -4.40 -20.83
N ASN A 109 -0.55 -4.83 -21.78
CA ASN A 109 -0.55 -4.29 -23.15
C ASN A 109 -1.05 -2.85 -23.25
N GLN A 110 -1.98 -2.44 -22.38
CA GLN A 110 -2.63 -1.10 -22.40
C GLN A 110 -2.60 -0.37 -21.04
N ALA A 111 -1.87 -0.92 -20.07
CA ALA A 111 -1.77 -0.37 -18.74
C ALA A 111 -0.53 -0.92 -18.01
N PHE A 112 -0.19 -0.32 -16.89
CA PHE A 112 0.81 -0.85 -15.97
C PHE A 112 0.41 -0.54 -14.52
N ASP A 113 0.80 -1.41 -13.60
CA ASP A 113 0.51 -1.30 -12.18
C ASP A 113 1.73 -0.71 -11.46
N VAL A 114 1.49 0.27 -10.59
CA VAL A 114 2.53 0.96 -9.82
C VAL A 114 2.23 0.89 -8.32
N LEU A 115 3.30 0.81 -7.52
CA LEU A 115 3.29 1.08 -6.08
C LEU A 115 3.75 2.52 -5.87
N VAL A 116 2.85 3.37 -5.38
CA VAL A 116 3.16 4.77 -5.06
C VAL A 116 3.91 4.81 -3.73
N LEU A 117 5.20 5.16 -3.77
CA LEU A 117 6.14 4.88 -2.70
C LEU A 117 5.83 5.64 -1.40
N ARG A 118 5.48 6.94 -1.50
CA ARG A 118 5.18 7.76 -0.32
C ARG A 118 3.95 7.28 0.46
N TYR A 119 2.97 6.71 -0.23
CA TYR A 119 1.66 6.40 0.36
C TYR A 119 1.36 4.90 0.51
N GLY A 120 2.19 4.04 -0.10
CA GLY A 120 2.00 2.59 -0.05
C GLY A 120 0.74 2.09 -0.78
N VAL A 121 0.21 2.87 -1.73
CA VAL A 121 -1.00 2.51 -2.49
C VAL A 121 -0.66 1.93 -3.85
N HIS A 122 -1.42 0.91 -4.25
CA HIS A 122 -1.29 0.28 -5.57
C HIS A 122 -2.30 0.89 -6.54
N LYS A 123 -1.85 1.32 -7.72
CA LYS A 123 -2.71 1.87 -8.76
C LYS A 123 -2.35 1.36 -10.14
N ARG A 124 -3.37 1.25 -10.98
CA ARG A 124 -3.22 0.97 -12.40
C ARG A 124 -3.28 2.27 -13.17
N ILE A 125 -2.27 2.50 -14.01
CA ILE A 125 -2.22 3.60 -14.96
C ILE A 125 -2.54 3.04 -16.34
N TYR A 126 -3.59 3.57 -16.96
CA TYR A 126 -4.03 3.15 -18.29
C TYR A 126 -3.46 4.09 -19.36
N CYS A 127 -3.00 3.53 -20.48
CA CYS A 127 -2.42 4.34 -21.56
C CYS A 127 -3.43 5.33 -22.17
N ASN A 128 -4.73 5.04 -22.11
CA ASN A 128 -5.78 5.92 -22.63
C ASN A 128 -6.04 7.16 -21.75
N ALA A 129 -5.55 7.15 -20.51
CA ALA A 129 -5.63 8.30 -19.60
C ALA A 129 -4.40 9.23 -19.72
N LEU A 130 -3.44 8.88 -20.57
CA LEU A 130 -2.21 9.63 -20.80
C LEU A 130 -2.27 10.32 -22.18
N PRO A 131 -1.72 11.54 -22.33
CA PRO A 131 -1.58 12.23 -23.61
C PRO A 131 -0.47 11.59 -24.46
N LEU A 132 -0.79 10.44 -25.07
CA LEU A 132 0.12 9.64 -25.87
C LEU A 132 -0.29 9.65 -27.33
N ARG A 133 0.69 9.93 -28.20
CA ARG A 133 0.58 9.72 -29.65
C ARG A 133 0.41 8.24 -29.98
N SER A 134 1.17 7.37 -29.30
CA SER A 134 1.08 5.92 -29.46
C SER A 134 1.71 5.17 -28.29
N HIS A 135 1.36 3.89 -28.14
CA HIS A 135 2.02 2.98 -27.22
C HIS A 135 2.22 1.61 -27.86
N HIS A 136 3.33 0.96 -27.55
CA HIS A 136 3.70 -0.35 -28.11
C HIS A 136 4.13 -1.29 -27.00
N PHE A 137 3.39 -2.39 -26.85
CA PHE A 137 3.75 -3.47 -25.94
C PHE A 137 4.58 -4.52 -26.67
N ARG A 138 5.72 -4.89 -26.09
CA ARG A 138 6.58 -5.95 -26.58
C ARG A 138 7.06 -6.81 -25.43
N ARG A 139 7.19 -8.11 -25.67
CA ARG A 139 7.95 -9.00 -24.79
C ARG A 139 9.34 -9.20 -25.36
N VAL A 140 10.35 -8.65 -24.69
CA VAL A 140 11.76 -8.88 -25.06
C VAL A 140 12.25 -10.04 -24.20
N GLY A 141 12.27 -11.24 -24.78
CA GLY A 141 12.46 -12.48 -24.03
C GLY A 141 11.33 -12.70 -23.02
N LYS A 142 11.68 -12.78 -21.73
CA LYS A 142 10.71 -12.92 -20.62
C LYS A 142 10.25 -11.59 -20.01
N LYS A 143 10.83 -10.46 -20.43
CA LYS A 143 10.55 -9.14 -19.82
C LYS A 143 9.45 -8.42 -20.59
N PRO A 144 8.32 -8.07 -19.95
CA PRO A 144 7.33 -7.20 -20.56
C PRO A 144 7.86 -5.76 -20.60
N VAL A 145 7.73 -5.13 -21.77
CA VAL A 145 8.19 -3.76 -22.03
C VAL A 145 7.05 -3.02 -22.71
N LEU A 146 6.67 -1.89 -22.15
CA LEU A 146 5.67 -0.98 -22.70
C LEU A 146 6.36 0.32 -23.08
N THR A 147 6.39 0.61 -24.38
CA THR A 147 6.98 1.84 -24.90
C THR A 147 5.87 2.86 -25.10
N LEU A 148 5.99 4.00 -24.45
CA LEU A 148 5.07 5.13 -24.54
C LEU A 148 5.70 6.21 -25.43
N VAL A 149 4.91 6.78 -26.33
CA VAL A 149 5.30 7.92 -27.17
C VAL A 149 4.36 9.07 -26.81
N TRP A 150 4.89 10.08 -26.14
CA TRP A 150 4.14 11.24 -25.66
C TRP A 150 3.77 12.17 -26.82
N ASP A 151 2.63 12.83 -26.72
CA ASP A 151 2.28 13.92 -27.65
C ASP A 151 3.29 15.08 -27.53
N PRO A 152 3.70 15.71 -28.64
CA PRO A 152 4.60 16.87 -28.60
C PRO A 152 3.92 18.04 -27.85
N GLU A 153 4.70 18.85 -27.12
CA GLU A 153 4.14 20.04 -26.42
C GLU A 153 3.82 21.14 -27.42
N ASP A 154 4.73 21.32 -28.40
CA ASP A 154 4.61 22.27 -29.49
C ASP A 154 4.86 21.62 -30.85
N THR A 155 4.39 22.25 -31.92
CA THR A 155 4.54 21.79 -33.31
C THR A 155 5.99 21.55 -33.75
N GLU A 156 6.97 22.12 -33.05
CA GLU A 156 8.41 21.98 -33.34
C GLU A 156 9.12 20.95 -32.45
N SER A 157 8.46 20.45 -31.39
CA SER A 157 9.07 19.53 -30.43
C SER A 157 9.03 18.08 -30.90
N GLU A 158 10.14 17.36 -30.76
CA GLU A 158 10.16 15.92 -31.07
C GLU A 158 9.38 15.12 -30.02
N PRO A 159 8.68 14.05 -30.44
CA PRO A 159 7.91 13.22 -29.52
C PRO A 159 8.85 12.48 -28.55
N VAL A 160 8.62 12.67 -27.25
CA VAL A 160 9.39 12.01 -26.19
C VAL A 160 8.98 10.55 -26.08
N GLN A 161 9.96 9.65 -26.13
CA GLN A 161 9.74 8.22 -25.94
C GLN A 161 10.16 7.79 -24.53
N GLN A 162 9.27 7.08 -23.82
CA GLN A 162 9.54 6.55 -22.49
C GLN A 162 9.29 5.04 -22.46
N VAL A 163 10.24 4.29 -21.90
CA VAL A 163 10.15 2.83 -21.81
C VAL A 163 9.80 2.43 -20.38
N ILE A 164 8.69 1.70 -20.23
CA ILE A 164 8.18 1.19 -18.97
C ILE A 164 8.39 -0.32 -18.89
N THR A 165 9.10 -0.77 -17.85
CA THR A 165 9.24 -2.18 -17.50
C THR A 165 9.09 -2.39 -15.98
N ILE A 166 9.02 -3.63 -15.53
CA ILE A 166 8.92 -3.95 -14.10
C ILE A 166 10.15 -3.36 -13.36
N PHE A 167 9.90 -2.77 -12.21
CA PHE A 167 10.85 -2.02 -11.37
C PHE A 167 11.38 -0.71 -11.97
N SER A 168 10.77 -0.20 -13.04
CA SER A 168 11.04 1.18 -13.45
C SER A 168 10.53 2.12 -12.36
N LEU A 169 11.36 3.08 -11.97
CA LEU A 169 10.98 4.20 -11.12
C LEU A 169 10.35 5.28 -12.01
N VAL A 170 9.19 5.78 -11.61
CA VAL A 170 8.43 6.79 -12.36
C VAL A 170 7.81 7.80 -11.41
N GLU A 171 7.55 9.00 -11.92
CA GLU A 171 6.78 10.00 -11.18
C GLU A 171 5.30 9.91 -11.50
N VAL A 172 4.45 9.94 -10.47
CA VAL A 172 3.00 9.89 -10.63
C VAL A 172 2.31 10.97 -9.82
N VAL A 173 1.13 11.38 -10.29
CA VAL A 173 0.23 12.27 -9.59
C VAL A 173 -1.06 11.53 -9.28
N LEU A 174 -1.44 11.52 -8.01
CA LEU A 174 -2.74 11.04 -7.56
C LEU A 174 -3.76 12.16 -7.67
N ARG A 175 -4.90 11.90 -8.32
CA ARG A 175 -5.97 12.88 -8.51
C ARG A 175 -7.31 12.28 -8.15
N ALA A 176 -8.13 13.03 -7.41
CA ALA A 176 -9.51 12.64 -7.13
C ALA A 176 -10.33 12.57 -8.43
N GLU A 177 -11.23 11.59 -8.49
CA GLU A 177 -12.19 11.44 -9.57
C GLU A 177 -13.54 12.04 -9.18
N ALA A 178 -14.44 12.21 -10.16
CA ALA A 178 -15.80 12.69 -9.91
C ALA A 178 -16.60 11.73 -9.02
N ALA A 179 -16.33 10.42 -9.10
CA ALA A 179 -16.98 9.43 -8.26
C ALA A 179 -16.47 9.50 -6.81
N ALA A 180 -17.38 9.42 -5.84
CA ALA A 180 -17.04 9.50 -4.43
C ALA A 180 -16.01 8.44 -4.02
N LEU A 181 -14.98 8.88 -3.26
CA LEU A 181 -13.88 8.05 -2.76
C LEU A 181 -13.04 7.38 -3.86
N LYS A 182 -13.16 7.82 -5.11
CA LYS A 182 -12.34 7.36 -6.22
C LYS A 182 -11.25 8.36 -6.54
N TYR A 183 -10.10 7.83 -6.90
CA TYR A 183 -8.94 8.60 -7.33
C TYR A 183 -8.09 7.74 -8.27
N SER A 184 -7.46 8.37 -9.25
CA SER A 184 -6.59 7.75 -10.23
C SER A 184 -5.14 8.11 -9.97
N ALA A 185 -4.23 7.36 -10.59
CA ALA A 185 -2.83 7.73 -10.72
C ALA A 185 -2.55 8.03 -12.19
N ILE A 186 -1.84 9.12 -12.45
CA ILE A 186 -1.44 9.52 -13.80
C ILE A 186 0.09 9.65 -13.80
N LEU A 187 0.73 9.15 -14.86
CA LEU A 187 2.17 9.24 -15.06
C LEU A 187 2.54 10.68 -15.45
N LYS A 188 3.56 11.28 -14.82
CA LYS A 188 4.11 12.56 -15.29
C LYS A 188 4.98 12.33 -16.52
N ARG A 189 4.93 13.28 -17.46
CA ARG A 189 5.79 13.28 -18.64
C ARG A 189 7.25 13.41 -18.18
N PRO A 190 8.21 12.68 -18.78
CA PRO A 190 9.63 12.92 -18.53
C PRO A 190 10.02 14.35 -18.96
N GLY A 191 10.73 15.08 -18.09
CA GLY A 191 11.29 16.41 -18.39
C GLY A 191 10.45 17.62 -17.94
N THR A 192 9.29 17.43 -17.30
CA THR A 192 8.50 18.55 -16.72
C THR A 192 9.04 19.09 -15.38
N GLU A 193 10.24 18.68 -14.95
CA GLU A 193 10.82 19.08 -13.65
C GLU A 193 11.31 20.54 -13.60
N ASP A 194 11.53 21.21 -14.74
CA ASP A 194 12.21 22.53 -14.78
C ASP A 194 11.30 23.78 -14.83
N LEU A 195 9.96 23.64 -14.94
CA LEU A 195 9.08 24.81 -15.15
C LEU A 195 8.45 25.40 -13.87
N LEU A 196 8.46 24.68 -12.75
CA LEU A 196 7.85 25.16 -11.49
C LEU A 196 8.86 25.81 -10.53
N GLY A 197 10.17 25.58 -10.71
CA GLY A 197 11.21 26.17 -9.85
C GLY A 197 11.59 27.63 -10.16
N LEU A 198 11.01 28.22 -11.22
CA LEU A 198 11.31 29.58 -11.67
C LEU A 198 10.28 30.62 -11.21
N GLN A 199 9.03 30.21 -10.89
CA GLN A 199 8.00 31.15 -10.42
C GLN A 199 8.17 31.55 -8.95
N ASP A 200 8.71 30.67 -8.10
CA ASP A 200 8.95 30.97 -6.68
C ASP A 200 10.13 31.93 -6.43
N LYS A 201 10.93 32.26 -7.45
CA LYS A 201 12.05 33.22 -7.31
C LYS A 201 11.69 34.66 -7.66
N GLU A 202 10.72 34.89 -8.54
CA GLU A 202 10.34 36.26 -8.95
C GLU A 202 9.46 36.97 -7.92
N GLU A 203 8.72 36.23 -7.07
CA GLU A 203 7.93 36.85 -5.98
C GLU A 203 8.75 37.20 -4.73
N SER A 204 10.00 36.76 -4.62
CA SER A 204 10.85 37.02 -3.43
C SER A 204 11.70 38.29 -3.50
N ASP A 205 11.78 38.95 -4.66
CA ASP A 205 12.66 40.10 -4.91
C ASP A 205 11.91 41.45 -5.01
N SER A 206 10.61 41.50 -4.74
CA SER A 206 9.79 42.72 -4.87
C SER A 206 9.43 43.43 -3.56
N ASP A 207 9.82 42.90 -2.39
CA ASP A 207 9.38 43.41 -1.07
C ASP A 207 10.53 43.98 -0.21
N HIS A 208 11.44 44.74 -0.82
CA HIS A 208 12.36 45.64 -0.13
C HIS A 208 12.31 47.03 -0.75
N ASP A 209 11.34 47.84 -0.31
CA ASP A 209 11.58 49.27 -0.07
C ASP A 209 10.41 49.90 0.70
N HIS A 210 10.78 50.72 1.70
CA HIS A 210 9.97 51.59 2.56
C HIS A 210 9.57 51.06 3.95
N GLU A 211 10.43 51.32 4.94
CA GLU A 211 10.00 51.88 6.24
C GLU A 211 11.20 52.59 6.93
N GLN A 212 11.22 53.93 6.83
CA GLN A 212 12.00 54.85 7.67
C GLN A 212 11.14 56.11 7.89
N GLU A 213 11.20 56.66 9.12
CA GLU A 213 10.44 57.80 9.69
C GLU A 213 9.03 57.37 10.20
N ASP A 214 8.66 57.41 11.49
CA ASP A 214 9.10 58.19 12.66
C ASP A 214 9.10 57.35 13.97
#